data_AF-A0A833YQH5-F1
#
_entry.id   AF-A0A833YQH5-F1
#
_cell.length_a   1.000
_cell.length_b   1.000
_cell.length_c   1.000
_cell.angle_alpha   90.00
_cell.angle_beta   90.00
_cell.angle_gamma   90.00
#
_symmetry.space_group_name_H-M   'P 1'
#
loop_
_entity.id
_entity.type
_entity.pdbx_description
1 polymer ?
#
loop_
_entity_poly.entity_id
_entity_poly.type
_entity_poly.pdbx_seq_one_letter_code
_entity_poly.pdbx_strand_id
1 'polypeptide(L)'
;MMTPQDVLQTGTQRTIAPRTHPYSPKIDGTRTPRDERRRAQHNEVERRRRDKINNWIVQLSKIIPDCNADNSKTGASKGGILSKACDYIRELRQTNQRMQETFKEAERLQMDNELLRQQIEELKNENAVLRAQLQQHNLEMVGESNRQ
;
A
#
# COMPACT_ATOMS: atom_id res chain seq x y z
N MET A 1 34.23 19.52 -38.54
CA MET A 1 35.06 18.32 -38.33
C MET A 1 34.22 17.10 -38.66
N MET A 2 34.76 16.19 -39.48
CA MET A 2 34.39 14.77 -39.72
C MET A 2 32.94 14.28 -39.48
N THR A 3 32.29 13.87 -40.57
CA THR A 3 31.68 12.53 -40.67
C THR A 3 32.78 11.48 -40.94
N PRO A 4 32.59 10.17 -40.66
CA PRO A 4 31.86 9.21 -41.53
C PRO A 4 30.95 8.29 -40.66
N GLN A 5 30.31 7.15 -41.03
CA GLN A 5 29.84 6.42 -42.25
C GLN A 5 28.78 5.39 -41.73
N ASP A 6 27.96 4.64 -42.48
CA ASP A 6 27.64 4.48 -43.91
C ASP A 6 26.09 4.68 -44.06
N VAL A 7 25.44 5.03 -45.18
CA VAL A 7 25.65 4.88 -46.65
C VAL A 7 24.97 3.63 -47.26
N LEU A 8 24.21 3.89 -48.33
CA LEU A 8 23.50 2.99 -49.26
C LEU A 8 22.39 2.06 -48.73
N GLN A 9 21.15 2.38 -49.10
CA GLN A 9 20.16 1.37 -49.49
C GLN A 9 19.62 1.71 -50.90
N THR A 10 20.18 1.05 -51.92
CA THR A 10 19.87 1.30 -53.32
C THR A 10 18.45 0.85 -53.69
N GLY A 11 17.60 1.78 -54.12
CA GLY A 11 16.27 1.46 -54.62
C GLY A 11 16.32 0.68 -55.93
N THR A 12 16.13 -0.64 -55.87
CA THR A 12 15.85 -1.46 -57.05
C THR A 12 14.35 -1.52 -57.29
N GLN A 13 13.88 -0.91 -58.38
CA GLN A 13 12.51 -1.08 -58.84
C GLN A 13 12.28 -2.58 -59.14
N ARG A 14 11.31 -3.21 -58.47
CA ARG A 14 10.90 -4.57 -58.79
C ARG A 14 9.69 -4.53 -59.71
N THR A 15 9.90 -4.86 -60.97
CA THR A 15 8.88 -4.99 -62.01
C THR A 15 7.72 -5.87 -61.54
N ILE A 16 6.49 -5.40 -61.71
CA ILE A 16 5.28 -6.13 -61.32
C ILE A 16 4.99 -7.21 -62.38
N ALA A 17 5.63 -8.37 -62.24
CA ALA A 17 5.26 -9.56 -63.00
C ALA A 17 3.91 -10.11 -62.49
N PRO A 18 2.99 -10.55 -63.38
CA PRO A 18 1.70 -11.11 -62.97
C PRO A 18 1.93 -12.42 -62.20
N ARG A 19 1.49 -12.46 -60.93
CA ARG A 19 1.77 -13.56 -60.01
C ARG A 19 0.90 -14.78 -60.31
N THR A 20 1.29 -15.58 -61.29
CA THR A 20 0.76 -16.93 -61.58
C THR A 20 1.20 -17.94 -60.52
N HIS A 21 0.84 -17.70 -59.26
CA HIS A 21 0.85 -18.76 -58.25
C HIS A 21 -0.45 -19.55 -58.35
N PRO A 22 -0.44 -20.86 -58.67
CA PRO A 22 -1.60 -21.69 -58.41
C PRO A 22 -1.91 -21.63 -56.91
N TYR A 23 -3.20 -21.59 -56.58
CA TYR A 23 -3.66 -21.63 -55.19
C TYR A 23 -3.36 -23.02 -54.63
N SER A 24 -2.18 -23.20 -54.03
CA SER A 24 -1.95 -24.32 -53.12
C SER A 24 -2.89 -24.14 -51.93
N PRO A 25 -3.89 -25.03 -51.72
CA PRO A 25 -4.64 -25.00 -50.49
C PRO A 25 -3.65 -25.17 -49.34
N LYS A 26 -3.80 -24.38 -48.27
CA LYS A 26 -3.09 -24.70 -47.02
C LYS A 26 -3.76 -25.89 -46.38
N ILE A 27 -3.45 -27.07 -46.91
CA ILE A 27 -3.64 -28.36 -46.25
C ILE A 27 -3.12 -28.19 -44.82
N ASP A 28 -3.94 -28.49 -43.82
CA ASP A 28 -3.49 -28.46 -42.42
C ASP A 28 -2.48 -29.60 -42.25
N GLY A 29 -1.21 -29.26 -42.45
CA GLY A 29 -0.11 -30.20 -42.59
C GLY A 29 -0.03 -31.07 -41.35
N THR A 30 -0.29 -32.36 -41.52
CA THR A 30 -0.57 -33.35 -40.47
C THR A 30 0.33 -33.18 -39.26
N ARG A 31 -0.18 -32.44 -38.26
CA ARG A 31 0.58 -32.02 -37.08
C ARG A 31 1.10 -33.26 -36.37
N THR A 32 2.43 -33.39 -36.28
CA THR A 32 3.00 -34.63 -35.75
C THR A 32 2.54 -34.85 -34.31
N PRO A 33 2.31 -36.10 -33.87
CA PRO A 33 1.90 -36.38 -32.48
C PRO A 33 2.90 -35.82 -31.44
N ARG A 34 4.17 -35.65 -31.82
CA ARG A 34 5.21 -35.00 -31.02
C ARG A 34 4.91 -33.51 -30.78
N ASP A 35 4.41 -32.80 -31.78
CA ASP A 35 4.09 -31.37 -31.68
C ASP A 35 2.73 -31.12 -31.05
N GLU A 36 1.81 -32.09 -31.12
CA GLU A 36 0.60 -32.12 -30.29
C GLU A 36 0.96 -32.29 -28.80
N ARG A 37 1.81 -33.27 -28.46
CA ARG A 37 2.32 -33.49 -27.09
C ARG A 37 3.03 -32.25 -26.53
N ARG A 38 3.85 -31.57 -27.35
CA ARG A 38 4.52 -30.30 -26.98
C ARG A 38 3.51 -29.19 -26.67
N ARG A 39 2.50 -28.99 -27.52
CA ARG A 39 1.43 -28.00 -27.28
C ARG A 39 0.61 -28.33 -26.05
N ALA A 40 0.26 -29.59 -25.81
CA ALA A 40 -0.42 -30.04 -24.61
C ALA A 40 0.39 -29.73 -23.33
N GLN A 41 1.69 -30.02 -23.32
CA GLN A 41 2.57 -29.74 -22.19
C GLN A 41 2.72 -28.23 -21.92
N HIS A 42 2.89 -27.41 -22.98
CA HIS A 42 2.93 -25.96 -22.86
C HIS A 42 1.62 -25.39 -22.28
N ASN A 43 0.47 -25.85 -22.79
CA ASN A 43 -0.85 -25.40 -22.33
C ASN A 43 -1.11 -25.77 -20.86
N GLU A 44 -0.61 -26.90 -20.40
CA GLU A 44 -0.69 -27.32 -19.00
C GLU A 44 0.20 -26.49 -18.06
N VAL A 45 1.43 -26.15 -18.49
CA VAL A 45 2.31 -25.24 -17.73
C VAL A 45 1.67 -23.85 -17.60
N GLU A 46 1.13 -23.31 -18.69
CA GLU A 46 0.46 -22.00 -18.70
C GLU A 46 -0.87 -22.01 -17.92
N ARG A 47 -1.63 -23.12 -17.92
CA ARG A 47 -2.79 -23.32 -17.03
C ARG A 47 -2.36 -23.14 -15.57
N ARG A 48 -1.38 -23.92 -15.10
CA ARG A 48 -0.87 -23.86 -13.72
C ARG A 48 -0.33 -22.48 -13.32
N ARG A 49 0.29 -21.75 -14.26
CA ARG A 49 0.72 -20.35 -14.05
C ARG A 49 -0.47 -19.44 -13.79
N ARG A 50 -1.52 -19.51 -14.61
CA ARG A 50 -2.74 -18.71 -14.42
C ARG A 50 -3.48 -19.06 -13.13
N ASP A 51 -3.52 -20.33 -12.76
CA ASP A 51 -4.19 -20.78 -11.53
C ASP A 51 -3.48 -20.25 -10.28
N LYS A 52 -2.14 -20.22 -10.26
CA LYS A 52 -1.36 -19.54 -9.19
C LYS A 52 -1.70 -18.04 -9.10
N ILE A 53 -1.74 -17.34 -10.24
CA ILE A 53 -2.09 -15.91 -10.28
C ILE A 53 -3.51 -15.67 -9.77
N ASN A 54 -4.47 -16.51 -10.17
CA ASN A 54 -5.85 -16.45 -9.69
C ASN A 54 -5.93 -16.64 -8.18
N ASN A 55 -5.22 -17.64 -7.64
CA ASN A 55 -5.18 -17.93 -6.21
C ASN A 55 -4.58 -16.77 -5.40
N TRP A 56 -3.52 -16.13 -5.89
CA TRP A 56 -2.96 -14.92 -5.25
C TRP A 56 -3.93 -13.74 -5.25
N ILE A 57 -4.67 -13.52 -6.35
CA ILE A 57 -5.72 -12.47 -6.40
C ILE A 57 -6.86 -12.76 -5.41
N VAL A 58 -7.25 -14.03 -5.25
CA VAL A 58 -8.29 -14.47 -4.29
C VAL A 58 -7.80 -14.50 -2.84
N GLN A 59 -6.49 -14.59 -2.60
CA GLN A 59 -5.90 -14.36 -1.27
C GLN A 59 -5.85 -12.86 -0.96
N LEU A 60 -5.45 -12.04 -1.93
CA LEU A 60 -5.39 -10.59 -1.83
C LEU A 60 -6.78 -9.98 -1.50
N SER A 61 -7.85 -10.44 -2.13
CA SER A 61 -9.23 -9.98 -1.86
C SER A 61 -9.78 -10.35 -0.47
N LYS A 62 -9.06 -11.17 0.32
CA LYS A 62 -9.44 -11.52 1.70
C LYS A 62 -8.77 -10.65 2.76
N ILE A 63 -7.69 -9.96 2.42
CA ILE A 63 -6.92 -9.10 3.34
C ILE A 63 -7.18 -7.60 3.12
N ILE A 64 -7.89 -7.23 2.05
CA ILE A 64 -8.26 -5.85 1.74
C ILE A 64 -9.69 -5.59 2.23
N PRO A 65 -9.94 -4.53 3.03
CA PRO A 65 -11.29 -4.09 3.40
C PRO A 65 -12.22 -3.90 2.19
N ASP A 66 -13.51 -4.16 2.39
CA ASP A 66 -14.58 -3.97 1.39
C ASP A 66 -14.40 -4.68 0.04
N CYS A 67 -13.40 -5.56 -0.08
CA CYS A 67 -13.08 -6.26 -1.33
C CYS A 67 -13.95 -7.51 -1.54
N ASN A 68 -14.60 -8.00 -0.48
CA ASN A 68 -15.48 -9.17 -0.48
C ASN A 68 -16.91 -8.87 0.05
N ALA A 69 -17.14 -7.68 0.63
CA ALA A 69 -18.46 -7.26 1.11
C ALA A 69 -19.37 -6.79 -0.03
N ASP A 70 -18.77 -6.14 -1.04
CA ASP A 70 -19.50 -5.57 -2.17
C ASP A 70 -19.64 -6.59 -3.32
N ASN A 71 -20.81 -7.24 -3.37
CA ASN A 71 -21.22 -8.14 -4.46
C ASN A 71 -21.52 -7.39 -5.78
N SER A 72 -21.28 -6.08 -5.86
CA SER A 72 -21.18 -5.37 -7.14
C SER A 72 -20.20 -6.06 -8.07
N LYS A 73 -20.58 -6.15 -9.36
CA LYS A 73 -19.83 -6.86 -10.41
C LYS A 73 -18.40 -6.33 -10.62
N THR A 74 -18.09 -5.13 -10.12
CA THR A 74 -16.76 -4.53 -10.14
C THR A 74 -15.90 -4.91 -8.93
N GLY A 75 -16.49 -5.03 -7.72
CA GLY A 75 -15.76 -5.28 -6.47
C GLY A 75 -15.03 -6.62 -6.46
N ALA A 76 -15.75 -7.70 -6.78
CA ALA A 76 -15.21 -9.05 -6.90
C ALA A 76 -14.39 -9.30 -8.21
N SER A 77 -14.22 -8.28 -9.06
CA SER A 77 -13.46 -8.43 -10.31
C SER A 77 -11.95 -8.37 -10.06
N LYS A 78 -11.15 -9.10 -10.87
CA LYS A 78 -9.68 -9.10 -10.73
C LYS A 78 -9.07 -7.69 -10.83
N GLY A 79 -9.66 -6.81 -11.64
CA GLY A 79 -9.25 -5.40 -11.74
C GLY A 79 -9.64 -4.59 -10.50
N GLY A 80 -10.87 -4.77 -9.99
CA GLY A 80 -11.33 -4.11 -8.77
C GLY A 80 -10.51 -4.50 -7.53
N ILE A 81 -10.22 -5.80 -7.37
CA ILE A 81 -9.34 -6.33 -6.32
C ILE A 81 -7.96 -5.65 -6.38
N LEU A 82 -7.36 -5.56 -7.58
CA LEU A 82 -6.04 -4.92 -7.76
C LEU A 82 -6.06 -3.40 -7.57
N SER A 83 -7.17 -2.71 -7.90
CA SER A 83 -7.33 -1.28 -7.57
C SER A 83 -7.41 -1.09 -6.06
N LYS A 84 -8.37 -1.75 -5.38
CA LYS A 84 -8.53 -1.66 -3.92
C LYS A 84 -7.24 -2.06 -3.20
N ALA A 85 -6.45 -2.99 -3.73
CA ALA A 85 -5.11 -3.31 -3.21
C ALA A 85 -4.15 -2.11 -3.26
N CYS A 86 -4.06 -1.43 -4.41
CA CYS A 86 -3.20 -0.25 -4.56
C CYS A 86 -3.65 0.89 -3.65
N ASP A 87 -4.96 1.11 -3.55
CA ASP A 87 -5.56 2.19 -2.79
C ASP A 87 -5.38 1.96 -1.28
N TYR A 88 -5.69 0.75 -0.78
CA TYR A 88 -5.47 0.35 0.61
C TYR A 88 -3.99 0.37 1.03
N ILE A 89 -3.05 0.01 0.13
CA ILE A 89 -1.61 0.12 0.43
C ILE A 89 -1.17 1.59 0.59
N ARG A 90 -1.75 2.54 -0.15
CA ARG A 90 -1.46 3.97 0.05
C ARG A 90 -2.05 4.48 1.36
N GLU A 91 -3.30 4.12 1.64
CA GLU A 91 -3.98 4.48 2.90
C GLU A 91 -3.23 3.92 4.11
N LEU A 92 -2.90 2.63 4.11
CA LEU A 92 -2.18 1.96 5.20
C LEU A 92 -0.81 2.61 5.46
N ARG A 93 -0.11 3.10 4.43
CA ARG A 93 1.13 3.88 4.61
C ARG A 93 0.86 5.24 5.27
N GLN A 94 -0.16 5.97 4.83
CA GLN A 94 -0.52 7.28 5.39
C GLN A 94 -1.01 7.15 6.86
N THR A 95 -1.81 6.15 7.15
CA THR A 95 -2.32 5.86 8.50
C THR A 95 -1.20 5.42 9.44
N ASN A 96 -0.25 4.59 8.99
CA ASN A 96 0.94 4.27 9.80
C ASN A 96 1.81 5.51 10.08
N GLN A 97 1.99 6.42 9.11
CA GLN A 97 2.72 7.67 9.35
C GLN A 97 1.99 8.54 10.41
N ARG A 98 0.68 8.77 10.24
CA ARG A 98 -0.13 9.55 11.19
C ARG A 98 -0.13 8.93 12.60
N MET A 99 -0.12 7.59 12.68
CA MET A 99 -0.02 6.86 13.94
C MET A 99 1.34 7.07 14.62
N GLN A 100 2.44 7.10 13.87
CA GLN A 100 3.77 7.45 14.41
C GLN A 100 3.86 8.90 14.88
N GLU A 101 3.22 9.83 14.18
CA GLU A 101 3.12 11.24 14.59
C GLU A 101 2.30 11.38 15.88
N THR A 102 1.16 10.69 15.96
CA THR A 102 0.27 10.68 17.15
C THR A 102 0.91 9.98 18.35
N PHE A 103 1.72 8.94 18.13
CA PHE A 103 2.46 8.25 19.18
C PHE A 103 3.49 9.18 19.83
N LYS A 104 4.29 9.89 19.03
CA LYS A 104 5.27 10.89 19.54
C LYS A 104 4.61 12.06 20.27
N GLU A 105 3.44 12.48 19.79
CA GLU A 105 2.62 13.49 20.48
C GLU A 105 2.18 12.98 21.87
N ALA A 106 1.74 11.73 21.96
CA ALA A 106 1.36 11.10 23.24
C ALA A 106 2.56 10.91 24.19
N GLU A 107 3.74 10.52 23.68
CA GLU A 107 4.98 10.45 24.48
C GLU A 107 5.36 11.81 25.08
N ARG A 108 5.29 12.90 24.29
CA ARG A 108 5.56 14.25 24.82
C ARG A 108 4.52 14.68 25.83
N LEU A 109 3.23 14.50 25.54
CA LEU A 109 2.14 14.83 26.45
C LEU A 109 2.19 14.03 27.76
N GLN A 110 2.70 12.79 27.74
CA GLN A 110 2.97 12.02 28.96
C GLN A 110 4.08 12.68 29.78
N MET A 111 5.22 13.00 29.17
CA MET A 111 6.34 13.67 29.86
C MET A 111 5.93 15.04 30.44
N ASP A 112 5.16 15.83 29.68
CA ASP A 112 4.57 17.09 30.13
C ASP A 112 3.63 16.86 31.34
N ASN A 113 2.85 15.78 31.34
CA ASN A 113 1.95 15.43 32.45
C ASN A 113 2.69 14.95 33.71
N GLU A 114 3.80 14.23 33.54
CA GLU A 114 4.67 13.79 34.64
C GLU A 114 5.37 14.99 35.31
N LEU A 115 5.89 15.94 34.51
CA LEU A 115 6.48 17.18 35.02
C LEU A 115 5.45 18.04 35.77
N LEU A 116 4.25 18.21 35.22
CA LEU A 116 3.17 18.95 35.90
C LEU A 116 2.74 18.30 37.22
N ARG A 117 2.80 16.96 37.34
CA ARG A 117 2.53 16.26 38.62
C ARG A 117 3.61 16.51 39.65
N GLN A 118 4.89 16.52 39.24
CA GLN A 118 6.01 16.87 40.12
C GLN A 118 5.85 18.30 40.65
N GLN A 119 5.59 19.27 39.76
CA GLN A 119 5.42 20.67 40.14
C GLN A 119 4.22 20.89 41.09
N ILE A 120 3.11 20.15 40.90
CA ILE A 120 1.96 20.18 41.80
C ILE A 120 2.34 19.65 43.20
N GLU A 121 3.17 18.61 43.30
CA GLU A 121 3.57 18.04 44.59
C GLU A 121 4.57 18.95 45.34
N GLU A 122 5.50 19.59 44.61
CA GLU A 122 6.37 20.64 45.16
C GLU A 122 5.55 21.80 45.74
N LEU A 123 4.61 22.36 44.97
CA LEU A 123 3.78 23.47 45.41
C LEU A 123 2.85 23.12 46.59
N LYS A 124 2.40 21.86 46.71
CA LYS A 124 1.70 21.37 47.91
C LYS A 124 2.62 21.35 49.13
N ASN A 125 3.85 20.84 48.98
CA ASN A 125 4.81 20.75 50.07
C ASN A 125 5.22 22.14 50.56
N GLU A 126 5.46 23.09 49.65
CA GLU A 126 5.67 24.51 49.99
C GLU A 126 4.46 25.10 50.73
N ASN A 127 3.24 24.88 50.23
CA ASN A 127 2.02 25.34 50.90
C ASN A 127 1.86 24.73 52.31
N ALA A 128 2.21 23.46 52.51
CA ALA A 128 2.15 22.80 53.81
C ALA A 128 3.17 23.39 54.79
N VAL A 129 4.41 23.65 54.34
CA VAL A 129 5.46 24.30 55.14
C VAL A 129 5.04 25.73 55.51
N LEU A 130 4.55 26.52 54.56
CA LEU A 130 4.08 27.89 54.80
C LEU A 130 2.89 27.94 55.77
N ARG A 131 1.89 27.04 55.62
CA ARG A 131 0.77 26.92 56.56
C ARG A 131 1.25 26.53 57.97
N ALA A 132 2.22 25.63 58.10
CA ALA A 132 2.80 25.25 59.38
C ALA A 132 3.57 26.42 60.05
N GLN A 133 4.32 27.21 59.28
CA GLN A 133 4.99 28.41 59.78
C GLN A 133 4.00 29.47 60.28
N LEU A 134 2.93 29.74 59.53
CA LEU A 134 1.89 30.70 59.94
C LEU A 134 1.19 30.25 61.23
N GLN A 135 0.90 28.94 61.37
CA GLN A 135 0.39 28.37 62.62
C GLN A 135 1.36 28.53 63.79
N GLN A 136 2.66 28.28 63.61
CA GLN A 136 3.68 28.48 64.66
C GLN A 136 3.80 29.94 65.12
N HIS A 137 3.46 30.91 64.26
CA HIS A 137 3.47 32.33 64.57
C HIS A 137 2.10 32.90 65.03
N ASN A 138 1.09 32.06 65.26
CA ASN A 138 -0.29 32.47 65.58
C ASN A 138 -0.91 33.44 64.55
N LEU A 139 -0.50 33.34 63.28
CA LEU A 139 -1.07 34.12 62.18
C LEU A 139 -2.24 33.36 61.56
N GLU A 140 -3.46 33.69 61.97
CA GLU A 140 -4.67 33.05 61.47
C GLU A 140 -4.86 33.25 59.95
N MET A 141 -5.21 32.17 59.25
CA MET A 141 -5.50 32.17 57.82
C MET A 141 -6.89 32.74 57.54
N VAL A 142 -6.98 34.07 57.42
CA VAL A 142 -8.20 34.77 56.98
C VAL A 142 -8.52 34.40 55.52
N GLY A 143 -9.33 33.34 55.32
CA GLY A 143 -9.70 32.90 53.97
C GLY A 143 -10.71 31.76 53.85
N GLU A 144 -10.83 30.86 54.83
CA GLU A 144 -11.71 29.67 54.72
C GLU A 144 -13.16 29.94 55.17
N SER A 145 -13.76 31.03 54.64
CA SER A 145 -15.12 31.51 54.99
C SER A 145 -16.02 31.82 53.77
N ASN A 146 -15.93 31.02 52.69
CA ASN A 146 -17.06 30.73 51.80
C ASN A 146 -16.66 29.77 50.65
N ARG A 147 -17.04 28.49 50.76
CA ARG A 147 -17.40 27.59 49.64
C ARG A 147 -18.44 26.56 50.12
N GLN A 148 -19.71 26.91 49.93
CA GLN A 148 -20.80 25.93 49.74
C GLN A 148 -20.91 25.60 48.25
#